data_AF-A0A1W9P8W5-F1
#
_entry.id   AF-A0A1W9P8W5-F1
#
_cell.length_a   1.000
_cell.length_b   1.000
_cell.length_c   1.000
_cell.angle_alpha   90.00
_cell.angle_beta   90.00
_cell.angle_gamma   90.00
#
_symmetry.space_group_name_H-M   'P 1'
#
loop_
_entity.id
_entity.type
_entity.pdbx_description
1 polymer ?
#
loop_
_entity_poly.entity_id
_entity_poly.type
_entity_poly.pdbx_seq_one_letter_code
_entity_poly.pdbx_strand_id
1 'polypeptide(L)'
;MALQGNLEDFDLTDVLQLIHLGKKNGALEIETEKNRAEIYFENGKVVYAKTNESVGEDAIQYVLRWSKGKFMFSPEKTAPQKVMNIPIQNLILDAAKQIDEWKRLEKVIPSIDMLVDFVEEPNVSSEEINLSPDEWKILSLITGEKSIRDIAKLAKFTEFNAAKVFYGLISSGLVRLKKPPEKKEASVEKKEEKKEPKRRRGFFRRG
;
A
#
# COMPACT_ATOMS: atom_id res chain seq x y z
N MET A 1 20.24 -12.10 23.21
CA MET A 1 18.82 -12.38 22.91
C MET A 1 18.57 -11.97 21.48
N ALA A 2 18.18 -12.91 20.62
CA ALA A 2 17.82 -12.60 19.24
C ALA A 2 16.43 -11.96 19.24
N LEU A 3 16.33 -10.72 18.76
CA LEU A 3 15.04 -10.07 18.52
C LEU A 3 14.60 -10.48 17.13
N GLN A 4 13.74 -11.50 17.03
CA GLN A 4 13.27 -12.05 15.75
C GLN A 4 11.78 -12.44 15.87
N GLY A 5 11.06 -12.41 14.76
CA GLY A 5 9.63 -12.72 14.73
C GLY A 5 8.99 -12.40 13.38
N ASN A 6 7.66 -12.33 13.37
CA ASN A 6 6.86 -11.93 12.20
C ASN A 6 6.13 -10.61 12.47
N LEU A 7 5.92 -9.80 11.43
CA LEU A 7 5.19 -8.53 11.49
C LEU A 7 3.68 -8.71 11.65
N GLU A 8 3.17 -9.92 11.37
CA GLU A 8 1.79 -10.29 11.66
C GLU A 8 1.50 -10.38 13.16
N ASP A 9 2.51 -10.72 13.96
CA ASP A 9 2.39 -10.94 15.40
C ASP A 9 2.87 -9.72 16.21
N PHE A 10 3.79 -8.93 15.65
CA PHE A 10 4.41 -7.79 16.31
C PHE A 10 4.43 -6.56 15.39
N ASP A 11 3.96 -5.42 15.89
CA ASP A 11 4.06 -4.15 15.17
C ASP A 11 5.54 -3.76 15.00
N LEU A 12 5.94 -3.42 13.78
CA LEU A 12 7.31 -2.99 13.50
C LEU A 12 7.69 -1.76 14.35
N THR A 13 6.75 -0.87 14.62
CA THR A 13 6.99 0.31 15.48
C THR A 13 7.42 -0.11 16.89
N ASP A 14 6.84 -1.17 17.46
CA ASP A 14 7.24 -1.69 18.77
C ASP A 14 8.65 -2.29 18.73
N VAL A 15 8.99 -3.03 17.66
CA VAL A 15 10.35 -3.58 17.46
C VAL A 15 11.37 -2.45 17.41
N LEU A 16 11.07 -1.39 16.67
CA LEU A 16 11.92 -0.20 16.55
C LEU A 16 12.07 0.52 17.91
N GLN A 17 10.98 0.63 18.69
CA GLN A 17 11.02 1.19 20.06
C GLN A 17 11.87 0.35 21.01
N LEU A 18 11.78 -0.98 20.96
CA LEU A 18 12.58 -1.87 21.79
C LEU A 18 14.09 -1.72 21.52
N ILE A 19 14.47 -1.62 20.24
CA ILE A 19 15.86 -1.38 19.83
C ILE A 19 16.33 -0.01 20.33
N HIS A 20 15.47 1.01 20.20
CA HIS A 20 15.75 2.37 20.65
C HIS A 20 15.96 2.48 22.16
N LEU A 21 14.98 2.04 22.95
CA LEU A 21 15.02 2.09 24.42
C LEU A 21 16.16 1.23 24.98
N GLY A 22 16.41 0.08 24.35
CA GLY A 22 17.55 -0.77 24.68
C GLY A 22 18.91 -0.24 24.25
N LYS A 23 18.96 0.94 23.59
CA LYS A 23 20.17 1.56 23.01
C LYS A 23 21.02 0.57 22.21
N LYS A 24 20.38 -0.35 21.49
CA LYS A 24 21.07 -1.44 20.80
C LYS A 24 21.84 -0.93 19.59
N ASN A 25 22.96 -1.60 19.31
CA ASN A 25 23.74 -1.47 18.08
C ASN A 25 23.49 -2.71 17.24
N GLY A 26 23.39 -2.57 15.92
CA GLY A 26 23.17 -3.69 15.02
C GLY A 26 22.31 -3.35 13.81
N ALA A 27 21.88 -4.37 13.08
CA ALA A 27 20.95 -4.24 11.96
C ALA A 27 19.65 -5.01 12.22
N LEU A 28 18.52 -4.37 12.02
CA LEU A 28 17.21 -4.99 11.85
C LEU A 28 17.01 -5.30 10.37
N GLU A 29 16.86 -6.57 10.04
CA GLU A 29 16.58 -7.05 8.69
C GLU A 29 15.12 -7.48 8.64
N ILE A 30 14.40 -7.03 7.60
CA ILE A 30 13.00 -7.37 7.39
C ILE A 30 12.85 -7.91 5.97
N GLU A 31 12.14 -9.03 5.84
CA GLU A 31 11.92 -9.71 4.57
C GLU A 31 10.45 -10.07 4.39
N THR A 32 9.92 -9.75 3.21
CA THR A 32 8.59 -10.11 2.74
C THR A 32 8.72 -10.94 1.47
N GLU A 33 7.61 -11.40 0.88
CA GLU A 33 7.65 -12.18 -0.37
C GLU A 33 8.34 -11.47 -1.55
N LYS A 34 8.29 -10.12 -1.59
CA LYS A 34 8.77 -9.32 -2.73
C LYS A 34 9.83 -8.28 -2.36
N ASN A 35 9.90 -7.91 -1.09
CA ASN A 35 10.72 -6.80 -0.63
C ASN A 35 11.62 -7.21 0.52
N ARG A 36 12.81 -6.62 0.56
CA ARG A 36 13.75 -6.73 1.68
C ARG A 36 14.15 -5.34 2.16
N ALA A 37 14.39 -5.22 3.46
CA ALA A 37 14.87 -4.01 4.09
C ALA A 37 15.93 -4.31 5.15
N GLU A 38 16.83 -3.35 5.34
CA GLU A 38 17.85 -3.37 6.39
C GLU A 38 17.89 -1.99 7.05
N ILE A 39 17.72 -1.93 8.36
CA ILE A 39 17.77 -0.71 9.17
C ILE A 39 18.87 -0.88 10.21
N TYR A 40 19.83 0.02 10.25
CA TYR A 40 21.00 -0.05 11.12
C TYR A 40 20.91 0.97 12.24
N PHE A 41 21.34 0.54 13.41
CA PHE A 41 21.21 1.27 14.66
C PHE A 41 22.56 1.45 15.35
N GLU A 42 22.75 2.64 15.92
CA GLU A 42 23.81 2.94 16.87
C GLU A 42 23.26 3.70 18.07
N ASN A 43 23.52 3.20 19.28
CA ASN A 43 22.96 3.68 20.53
C ASN A 43 21.43 3.86 20.46
N GLY A 44 20.75 2.93 19.77
CA GLY A 44 19.30 2.97 19.55
C GLY A 44 18.82 4.01 18.53
N LYS A 45 19.72 4.71 17.84
CA LYS A 45 19.38 5.69 16.79
C LYS A 45 19.58 5.07 15.42
N VAL A 46 18.73 5.41 14.46
CA VAL A 46 18.89 4.94 13.08
C VAL A 46 20.01 5.73 12.40
N VAL A 47 21.03 5.01 11.93
CA VAL A 47 22.19 5.58 11.23
C VAL A 47 22.20 5.29 9.73
N TYR A 48 21.49 4.24 9.32
CA TYR A 48 21.35 3.84 7.92
C TYR A 48 20.08 3.01 7.74
N ALA A 49 19.45 3.12 6.57
CA ALA A 49 18.32 2.27 6.19
C ALA A 49 18.31 2.11 4.67
N LYS A 50 17.93 0.93 4.19
CA LYS A 50 17.74 0.66 2.76
C LYS A 50 16.63 -0.35 2.53
N THR A 51 16.03 -0.26 1.36
CA THR A 51 15.16 -1.27 0.77
C THR A 51 15.70 -1.64 -0.61
N ASN A 52 14.96 -2.45 -1.37
CA ASN A 52 15.26 -2.73 -2.77
C ASN A 52 15.16 -1.48 -3.67
N GLU A 53 14.35 -0.48 -3.30
CA GLU A 53 13.99 0.65 -4.17
C GLU A 53 14.48 2.01 -3.65
N SER A 54 14.75 2.12 -2.35
CA SER A 54 15.05 3.39 -1.69
C SER A 54 16.07 3.24 -0.57
N VAL A 55 16.67 4.36 -0.19
CA VAL A 55 17.59 4.47 0.96
C VAL A 55 17.16 5.60 1.86
N GLY A 56 17.64 5.58 3.09
CA GLY A 56 17.44 6.67 4.03
C GLY A 56 16.03 6.70 4.63
N GLU A 57 15.50 7.89 4.83
CA GLU A 57 14.17 8.10 5.44
C GLU A 57 13.05 7.44 4.62
N ASP A 58 13.09 7.57 3.29
CA ASP A 58 12.10 6.97 2.39
C ASP A 58 12.02 5.45 2.55
N ALA A 59 13.16 4.79 2.79
CA ALA A 59 13.20 3.36 3.06
C ALA A 59 12.48 3.02 4.37
N ILE A 60 12.66 3.81 5.43
CA ILE A 60 12.02 3.57 6.72
C ILE A 60 10.51 3.80 6.61
N GLN A 61 10.10 4.90 5.97
CA GLN A 61 8.68 5.21 5.76
C GLN A 61 7.98 4.12 4.94
N TYR A 62 8.64 3.58 3.93
CA TYR A 62 8.09 2.47 3.13
C TYR A 62 7.91 1.20 3.96
N VAL A 63 8.91 0.86 4.79
CA VAL A 63 8.92 -0.38 5.57
C VAL A 63 7.95 -0.31 6.76
N LEU A 64 7.74 0.87 7.35
CA LEU A 64 6.73 1.11 8.40
C LEU A 64 5.29 0.81 7.96
N ARG A 65 5.03 0.73 6.65
CA ARG A 65 3.72 0.36 6.09
C ARG A 65 3.54 -1.15 5.93
N TRP A 66 4.58 -1.95 6.15
CA TRP A 66 4.49 -3.40 5.98
C TRP A 66 3.77 -4.03 7.18
N SER A 67 2.72 -4.81 6.89
CA SER A 67 1.92 -5.52 7.89
C SER A 67 2.20 -7.03 7.96
N LYS A 68 3.12 -7.51 7.12
CA LYS A 68 3.49 -8.92 7.00
C LYS A 68 4.97 -9.06 6.69
N GLY A 69 5.59 -10.13 7.16
CA GLY A 69 6.99 -10.45 6.87
C GLY A 69 7.76 -10.89 8.10
N LYS A 70 8.97 -11.39 7.88
CA LYS A 70 9.87 -11.85 8.94
C LYS A 70 10.86 -10.75 9.26
N PHE A 71 11.19 -10.59 10.55
CA PHE A 71 12.25 -9.69 10.97
C PHE A 71 13.27 -10.41 11.86
N MET A 72 14.51 -9.93 11.81
CA MET A 72 15.60 -10.40 12.66
C MET A 72 16.58 -9.26 12.95
N PHE A 73 16.93 -9.09 14.22
CA PHE A 73 17.96 -8.16 14.66
C PHE A 73 19.31 -8.87 14.86
N SER A 74 20.33 -8.35 14.20
CA SER A 74 21.71 -8.84 14.25
C SER A 74 22.63 -7.79 14.91
N PRO A 75 23.06 -7.98 16.18
CA PRO A 75 23.92 -7.02 16.88
C PRO A 75 25.29 -6.80 16.24
N GLU A 76 25.80 -7.82 15.54
CA GLU A 76 27.16 -7.84 14.98
C GLU A 76 27.30 -6.99 13.70
N LYS A 77 26.19 -6.54 13.12
CA LYS A 77 26.18 -5.83 11.83
C LYS A 77 26.36 -4.33 12.02
N THR A 78 27.33 -3.76 11.33
CA THR A 78 27.59 -2.32 11.27
C THR A 78 27.10 -1.73 9.96
N ALA A 79 26.67 -0.47 10.01
CA ALA A 79 26.20 0.23 8.82
C ALA A 79 27.34 0.38 7.80
N PRO A 80 27.08 0.17 6.50
CA PRO A 80 28.08 0.39 5.46
C PRO A 80 28.54 1.85 5.39
N GLN A 81 27.66 2.78 5.77
CA GLN A 81 27.93 4.21 5.89
C GLN A 81 26.98 4.84 6.92
N LYS A 82 27.46 5.84 7.66
CA LYS A 82 26.62 6.64 8.58
C LYS A 82 26.20 7.91 7.86
N VAL A 83 25.01 7.89 7.29
CA VAL A 83 24.45 9.04 6.54
C VAL A 83 23.27 9.68 7.24
N MET A 84 22.80 9.10 8.35
CA MET A 84 21.62 9.59 9.05
C MET A 84 21.83 9.66 10.57
N ASN A 85 21.04 10.52 11.21
CA ASN A 85 20.87 10.57 12.65
C ASN A 85 19.43 11.03 12.93
N ILE A 86 18.47 10.18 12.59
CA ILE A 86 17.04 10.49 12.72
C ILE A 86 16.52 9.91 14.04
N PRO A 87 15.84 10.70 14.88
CA PRO A 87 15.11 10.18 16.02
C PRO A 87 13.99 9.25 15.54
N ILE A 88 14.05 7.97 15.91
CA ILE A 88 13.05 6.97 15.50
C ILE A 88 11.61 7.38 15.87
N GLN A 89 11.45 8.17 16.93
CA GLN A 89 10.17 8.69 17.38
C GLN A 89 9.48 9.52 16.30
N ASN A 90 10.23 10.32 15.56
CA ASN A 90 9.66 11.16 14.50
C ASN A 90 9.09 10.27 13.40
N LEU A 91 9.84 9.26 12.99
CA LEU A 91 9.43 8.30 11.96
C LEU A 91 8.20 7.49 12.39
N ILE A 92 8.16 7.05 13.65
CA ILE A 92 7.02 6.31 14.19
C ILE A 92 5.79 7.23 14.29
N LEU A 93 5.96 8.46 14.78
CA LEU A 93 4.87 9.42 14.88
C LEU A 93 4.30 9.76 13.49
N ASP A 94 5.17 9.94 12.49
CA ASP A 94 4.74 10.26 11.14
C ASP A 94 4.09 9.07 10.43
N ALA A 95 4.56 7.84 10.67
CA ALA A 95 3.85 6.65 10.22
C ALA A 95 2.48 6.50 10.89
N ALA A 96 2.37 6.73 12.20
CA ALA A 96 1.10 6.70 12.91
C ALA A 96 0.12 7.74 12.37
N LYS A 97 0.58 8.98 12.13
CA LYS A 97 -0.21 10.02 11.48
C LYS A 97 -0.69 9.58 10.10
N GLN A 98 0.18 9.01 9.26
CA GLN A 98 -0.19 8.55 7.93
C GLN A 98 -1.23 7.42 7.97
N ILE A 99 -1.10 6.48 8.91
CA ILE A 99 -2.08 5.40 9.11
C ILE A 99 -3.44 5.98 9.52
N ASP A 100 -3.46 6.93 10.46
CA ASP A 100 -4.69 7.57 10.91
C ASP A 100 -5.33 8.45 9.83
N GLU A 101 -4.50 9.17 9.05
CA GLU A 101 -4.94 9.89 7.86
C GLU A 101 -5.58 8.93 6.86
N TRP A 102 -4.93 7.80 6.56
CA TRP A 102 -5.48 6.80 5.64
C TRP A 102 -6.83 6.26 6.10
N LYS A 103 -6.96 5.91 7.38
CA LYS A 103 -8.25 5.48 7.97
C LYS A 103 -9.36 6.52 7.86
N ARG A 104 -9.02 7.82 7.85
CA ARG A 104 -10.00 8.90 7.63
C ARG A 104 -10.39 8.98 6.15
N LEU A 105 -9.41 8.88 5.25
CA LEU A 105 -9.66 8.86 3.81
C LEU A 105 -10.57 7.69 3.42
N GLU A 106 -10.34 6.49 3.98
CA GLU A 106 -11.13 5.28 3.71
C GLU A 106 -12.63 5.43 4.03
N LYS A 107 -13.01 6.35 4.93
CA LYS A 107 -14.42 6.64 5.24
C LYS A 107 -15.15 7.32 4.08
N VAL A 108 -14.43 8.09 3.26
CA VAL A 108 -14.99 8.83 2.11
C VAL A 108 -14.63 8.15 0.80
N ILE A 109 -13.46 7.52 0.72
CA ILE A 109 -12.93 6.80 -0.43
C ILE A 109 -12.75 5.33 -0.01
N PRO A 110 -13.81 4.49 -0.11
CA PRO A 110 -13.75 3.11 0.37
C PRO A 110 -12.76 2.23 -0.40
N SER A 111 -12.41 2.63 -1.62
CA SER A 111 -11.41 1.95 -2.45
C SER A 111 -10.81 2.92 -3.45
N ILE A 112 -9.52 2.76 -3.72
CA ILE A 112 -8.81 3.47 -4.79
C ILE A 112 -9.20 3.00 -6.20
N ASP A 113 -9.97 1.91 -6.30
CA ASP A 113 -10.54 1.43 -7.56
C ASP A 113 -11.90 2.09 -7.88
N MET A 114 -12.36 3.02 -7.04
CA MET A 114 -13.55 3.84 -7.33
C MET A 114 -13.28 4.78 -8.51
N LEU A 115 -14.26 4.90 -9.40
CA LEU A 115 -14.22 5.85 -10.52
C LEU A 115 -14.48 7.26 -10.01
N VAL A 116 -13.83 8.25 -10.62
CA VAL A 116 -14.01 9.66 -10.29
C VAL A 116 -14.65 10.38 -11.46
N ASP A 117 -15.65 11.20 -11.14
CA ASP A 117 -16.35 12.05 -12.11
C ASP A 117 -16.55 13.46 -11.55
N PHE A 118 -16.71 14.44 -12.43
CA PHE A 118 -17.07 15.78 -12.03
C PHE A 118 -18.53 15.83 -11.52
N VAL A 119 -18.78 16.77 -10.62
CA VAL A 119 -20.15 17.17 -10.28
C VAL A 119 -20.60 18.19 -11.33
N GLU A 120 -21.74 17.93 -11.98
CA GLU A 120 -22.27 18.76 -13.07
C GLU A 120 -22.66 20.17 -12.60
N GLU A 121 -23.24 20.26 -11.41
CA GLU A 121 -23.60 21.52 -10.74
C GLU A 121 -22.95 21.56 -9.35
N PRO A 122 -21.67 21.95 -9.25
CA PRO A 122 -20.99 21.98 -7.97
C PRO A 122 -21.57 23.12 -7.12
N ASN A 123 -22.03 22.82 -5.91
CA ASN A 123 -22.51 23.80 -4.95
C ASN A 123 -21.33 24.46 -4.20
N VAL A 124 -20.45 25.09 -4.97
CA VAL A 124 -19.37 25.93 -4.45
C VAL A 124 -19.92 27.33 -4.20
N SER A 125 -19.56 27.93 -3.06
CA SER A 125 -19.75 29.36 -2.84
C SER A 125 -19.14 30.13 -4.02
N SER A 126 -19.60 31.35 -4.28
CA SER A 126 -19.08 32.26 -5.32
C SER A 126 -17.60 32.67 -5.11
N GLU A 127 -16.89 32.00 -4.21
CA GLU A 127 -15.48 32.18 -3.91
C GLU A 127 -14.62 31.48 -4.96
N GLU A 128 -13.55 32.14 -5.39
CA GLU A 128 -12.61 31.59 -6.35
C GLU A 128 -11.99 30.28 -5.80
N ILE A 129 -12.13 29.19 -6.56
CA ILE A 129 -11.53 27.91 -6.24
C ILE A 129 -10.03 28.03 -6.49
N ASN A 130 -9.24 28.12 -5.42
CA ASN A 130 -7.79 28.11 -5.50
C ASN A 130 -7.30 26.66 -5.56
N LEU A 131 -6.77 26.27 -6.72
CA LEU A 131 -6.21 24.93 -6.95
C LEU A 131 -4.69 25.01 -7.01
N SER A 132 -4.03 24.14 -6.28
CA SER A 132 -2.61 23.87 -6.42
C SER A 132 -2.31 23.22 -7.79
N PRO A 133 -1.06 23.30 -8.28
CA PRO A 133 -0.66 22.62 -9.52
C PRO A 133 -0.95 21.11 -9.53
N ASP A 134 -0.82 20.47 -8.36
CA ASP A 134 -1.06 19.04 -8.18
C ASP A 134 -2.56 18.70 -8.28
N GLU A 135 -3.42 19.51 -7.66
CA GLU A 135 -4.87 19.39 -7.80
C GLU A 135 -5.31 19.60 -9.24
N TRP A 136 -4.79 20.64 -9.90
CA TRP A 136 -5.09 20.91 -11.30
C TRP A 136 -4.70 19.74 -12.21
N LYS A 137 -3.52 19.17 -11.98
CA LYS A 137 -3.04 18.02 -12.73
C LYS A 137 -3.96 16.81 -12.55
N ILE A 138 -4.38 16.51 -11.33
CA ILE A 138 -5.32 15.41 -11.06
C ILE A 138 -6.68 15.68 -11.72
N LEU A 139 -7.23 16.88 -11.56
CA LEU A 139 -8.50 17.27 -12.16
C LEU A 139 -8.48 17.12 -13.69
N SER A 140 -7.37 17.51 -14.34
CA SER A 140 -7.23 17.41 -15.81
C SER A 140 -7.32 15.98 -16.37
N LEU A 141 -7.15 14.95 -15.52
CA LEU A 141 -7.18 13.55 -15.91
C LEU A 141 -8.56 12.89 -15.67
N ILE A 142 -9.45 13.58 -14.97
CA ILE A 142 -10.80 13.09 -14.66
C ILE A 142 -11.62 13.09 -15.95
N THR A 143 -12.23 11.94 -16.23
CA THR A 143 -13.03 11.71 -17.45
C THR A 143 -14.34 10.98 -17.14
N GLY A 144 -14.61 10.68 -15.87
CA GLY A 144 -15.74 9.85 -15.46
C GLY A 144 -15.50 8.34 -15.55
N GLU A 145 -14.45 7.90 -16.24
CA GLU A 145 -14.19 6.47 -16.54
C GLU A 145 -12.96 5.88 -15.84
N LYS A 146 -12.12 6.73 -15.24
CA LYS A 146 -10.85 6.31 -14.61
C LYS A 146 -10.98 6.20 -13.11
N SER A 147 -10.32 5.20 -12.53
CA SER A 147 -10.22 5.07 -11.08
C SER A 147 -9.22 6.04 -10.47
N ILE A 148 -9.28 6.23 -9.15
CA ILE A 148 -8.25 6.98 -8.40
C ILE A 148 -6.87 6.38 -8.65
N ARG A 149 -6.74 5.05 -8.65
CA ARG A 149 -5.49 4.35 -8.96
C ARG A 149 -4.97 4.70 -10.35
N ASP A 150 -5.83 4.70 -11.36
CA ASP A 150 -5.42 5.00 -12.74
C ASP A 150 -4.96 6.44 -12.88
N ILE A 151 -5.71 7.38 -12.27
CA ILE A 151 -5.37 8.79 -12.28
C ILE A 151 -4.06 9.04 -11.52
N ALA A 152 -3.85 8.40 -10.37
CA ALA A 152 -2.62 8.49 -9.60
C ALA A 152 -1.41 8.07 -10.44
N LYS A 153 -1.50 6.93 -11.13
CA LYS A 153 -0.43 6.43 -12.01
C LYS A 153 -0.12 7.41 -13.15
N LEU A 154 -1.14 7.91 -13.85
CA LEU A 154 -0.97 8.87 -14.94
C LEU A 154 -0.37 10.20 -14.46
N ALA A 155 -0.80 10.66 -13.30
CA ALA A 155 -0.28 11.88 -12.68
C ALA A 155 1.13 11.70 -12.09
N LYS A 156 1.62 10.47 -11.96
CA LYS A 156 2.85 10.08 -11.22
C LYS A 156 2.78 10.40 -9.72
N PHE A 157 1.62 10.16 -9.12
CA PHE A 157 1.37 10.29 -7.69
C PHE A 157 1.37 8.90 -7.04
N THR A 158 1.70 8.86 -5.76
CA THR A 158 1.35 7.69 -4.94
C THR A 158 -0.16 7.62 -4.76
N GLU A 159 -0.69 6.42 -4.56
CA GLU A 159 -2.12 6.23 -4.27
C GLU A 159 -2.54 7.04 -3.03
N PHE A 160 -1.66 7.17 -2.03
CA PHE A 160 -1.86 8.00 -0.83
C PHE A 160 -2.06 9.48 -1.15
N ASN A 161 -1.13 10.08 -1.90
CA ASN A 161 -1.20 11.51 -2.23
C ASN A 161 -2.38 11.82 -3.14
N ALA A 162 -2.66 10.95 -4.12
CA ALA A 162 -3.83 11.10 -4.97
C ALA A 162 -5.13 11.03 -4.16
N ALA A 163 -5.25 10.08 -3.23
CA ALA A 163 -6.42 9.98 -2.36
C ALA A 163 -6.61 11.22 -1.47
N LYS A 164 -5.54 11.85 -0.96
CA LYS A 164 -5.61 13.12 -0.21
C LYS A 164 -6.18 14.25 -1.07
N VAL A 165 -5.70 14.38 -2.31
CA VAL A 165 -6.22 15.37 -3.26
C VAL A 165 -7.69 15.11 -3.56
N PHE A 166 -8.06 13.87 -3.89
CA PHE A 166 -9.46 13.53 -4.15
C PHE A 166 -10.36 13.74 -2.93
N TYR A 167 -9.90 13.45 -1.73
CA TYR A 167 -10.67 13.72 -0.52
C TYR A 167 -11.00 15.20 -0.38
N GLY A 168 -10.04 16.10 -0.64
CA GLY A 168 -10.28 17.55 -0.66
C GLY A 168 -11.34 17.94 -1.70
N LEU A 169 -11.19 17.45 -2.93
CA LEU A 169 -12.09 17.73 -4.04
C LEU A 169 -13.51 17.17 -3.84
N ILE A 170 -13.64 16.01 -3.19
CA ILE A 170 -14.93 15.41 -2.84
C ILE A 170 -15.57 16.22 -1.72
N SER A 171 -14.78 16.59 -0.70
CA SER A 171 -15.26 17.37 0.44
C SER A 171 -15.72 18.79 0.04
N SER A 172 -15.13 19.36 -1.01
CA SER A 172 -15.57 20.63 -1.61
C SER A 172 -16.71 20.49 -2.61
N GLY A 173 -17.13 19.26 -2.94
CA GLY A 173 -18.24 19.00 -3.86
C GLY A 173 -17.91 19.18 -5.34
N LEU A 174 -16.63 19.24 -5.72
CA LEU A 174 -16.20 19.39 -7.12
C LEU A 174 -16.23 18.07 -7.89
N VAL A 175 -15.97 16.97 -7.19
CA VAL A 175 -15.93 15.63 -7.78
C VAL A 175 -16.72 14.64 -6.93
N ARG A 176 -17.21 13.58 -7.57
CA ARG A 176 -17.96 12.50 -6.94
C ARG A 176 -17.35 11.15 -7.26
N LEU A 177 -17.53 10.20 -6.34
CA LEU A 177 -17.15 8.81 -6.57
C LEU A 177 -18.30 8.03 -7.22
N LYS A 178 -17.96 7.18 -8.18
CA LYS A 178 -18.85 6.18 -8.77
C LYS A 178 -18.25 4.79 -8.55
N LYS A 179 -19.11 3.82 -8.24
CA LYS A 179 -18.66 2.42 -8.20
C LYS A 179 -18.24 2.00 -9.62
N PRO A 180 -17.12 1.28 -9.78
CA PRO A 180 -16.79 0.70 -11.07
C PRO A 180 -17.91 -0.26 -11.48
N PRO A 181 -18.22 -0.37 -12.78
CA PRO A 181 -19.23 -1.32 -13.24
C PRO A 181 -18.82 -2.72 -12.79
N GLU A 182 -19.77 -3.47 -12.19
CA GLU A 182 -19.54 -4.88 -11.86
C GLU A 182 -19.10 -5.59 -13.14
N LYS A 183 -17.87 -6.11 -13.16
CA LYS A 183 -17.46 -7.04 -14.19
C LYS A 183 -18.40 -8.23 -14.06
N LYS A 184 -19.38 -8.35 -14.95
CA LYS A 184 -20.05 -9.63 -15.19
C LYS A 184 -18.94 -10.62 -15.51
N GLU A 185 -18.57 -11.44 -14.54
CA GLU A 185 -17.75 -12.60 -14.80
C GLU A 185 -18.43 -13.35 -15.94
N ALA A 186 -17.75 -13.47 -17.07
CA ALA A 186 -18.17 -14.37 -18.12
C ALA A 186 -18.22 -15.75 -17.47
N SER A 187 -19.43 -16.19 -17.13
CA SER A 187 -19.72 -17.57 -16.76
C SER A 187 -19.11 -18.44 -17.85
N VAL A 188 -18.01 -19.09 -17.51
CA VAL A 188 -17.41 -20.15 -18.31
C VAL A 188 -18.48 -21.23 -18.40
N GLU A 189 -19.24 -21.23 -19.50
CA GLU A 189 -20.03 -22.38 -19.91
C GLU A 189 -19.06 -23.56 -20.02
N LYS A 190 -19.05 -24.39 -18.98
CA LYS A 190 -18.58 -25.76 -19.09
C LYS A 190 -19.45 -26.43 -20.15
N LYS A 191 -18.95 -26.49 -21.39
CA LYS A 191 -19.40 -27.48 -22.36
C LYS A 191 -19.13 -28.84 -21.74
N GLU A 192 -20.15 -29.44 -21.14
CA GLU A 192 -20.18 -30.86 -20.85
C GLU A 192 -20.05 -31.60 -22.19
N GLU A 193 -18.85 -32.09 -22.46
CA GLU A 193 -18.65 -33.19 -23.41
C GLU A 193 -19.49 -34.37 -22.94
N LYS A 194 -20.61 -34.61 -23.63
CA LYS A 194 -21.32 -35.89 -23.61
C LYS A 194 -20.34 -36.98 -24.07
N LYS A 195 -19.71 -37.67 -23.12
CA LYS A 195 -19.03 -38.94 -23.39
C LYS A 195 -20.08 -39.98 -23.80
N GLU A 196 -20.07 -40.36 -25.07
CA GLU A 196 -20.78 -41.54 -25.58
C GLU A 196 -20.41 -42.79 -24.76
N PRO A 197 -21.37 -43.64 -24.40
CA PRO A 197 -21.05 -44.90 -23.75
C PRO A 197 -20.47 -45.90 -24.77
N LYS A 198 -19.21 -46.28 -24.57
CA LYS A 198 -18.53 -47.38 -25.27
C LYS A 198 -19.36 -48.67 -25.12
N ARG A 199 -19.97 -49.13 -26.21
CA ARG A 199 -20.58 -50.47 -26.32
C ARG A 199 -19.50 -51.55 -26.15
N ARG A 200 -19.39 -52.14 -24.96
CA ARG A 200 -18.69 -53.41 -24.77
C ARG A 200 -19.58 -54.54 -25.29
N ARG A 201 -19.29 -55.04 -26.50
CA ARG A 201 -19.80 -56.35 -26.96
C ARG A 201 -19.11 -57.45 -26.15
N GLY A 202 -19.76 -57.87 -25.07
CA GLY A 202 -19.43 -59.08 -24.35
C GLY A 202 -19.99 -60.29 -25.09
N PHE A 203 -19.09 -61.20 -25.43
CA PHE A 203 -19.35 -62.55 -25.95
C PHE A 203 -20.37 -63.29 -25.08
N PHE A 204 -21.43 -63.83 -25.69
CA PHE A 204 -22.16 -64.97 -25.16
C PHE A 204 -22.14 -66.10 -26.21
N ARG A 205 -21.48 -67.20 -25.83
CA ARG A 205 -21.65 -68.52 -26.43
C ARG A 205 -22.95 -69.13 -25.92
N ARG A 206 -23.69 -69.86 -26.77
CA ARG A 206 -24.20 -71.23 -26.55
C ARG A 206 -25.20 -71.62 -27.64
N GLY A 207 -25.17 -72.90 -28.04
CA GLY A 207 -26.18 -73.58 -28.84
C GLY A 207 -25.56 -74.21 -30.06
#